data_AF-A0A1P8UWB2-F1
#
_entry.id   AF-A0A1P8UWB2-F1
#
_cell.length_a   1.000
_cell.length_b   1.000
_cell.length_c   1.000
_cell.angle_alpha   90.00
_cell.angle_beta   90.00
_cell.angle_gamma   90.00
#
_symmetry.space_group_name_H-M   'P 1'
#
loop_
_entity.id
_entity.type
_entity.pdbx_description
1 polymer ?
#
loop_
_entity_poly.entity_id
_entity_poly.type
_entity_poly.pdbx_seq_one_letter_code
_entity_poly.pdbx_strand_id
1 'polypeptide(L)'
;MQEILAARLEITQEISAATAEHLRLTQRLSGFEVLRMGGEETREDAEGMARDRAALRRCEEEIEQLETRMAGLDAELERKAGGEGQ
;
A
#
# COMPACT_ATOMS: atom_id res chain seq x y z
N MET A 1 -2.42 -22.83 -13.17
CA MET A 1 -1.43 -22.72 -12.07
C MET A 1 -0.40 -21.64 -12.36
N GLN A 2 0.29 -21.65 -13.51
CA GLN A 2 1.24 -20.59 -13.89
C GLN A 2 0.63 -19.18 -13.91
N GLU A 3 -0.59 -19.03 -14.44
CA GLU A 3 -1.31 -17.75 -14.44
C GLU A 3 -1.58 -17.21 -13.03
N ILE A 4 -1.92 -18.07 -12.07
CA ILE A 4 -2.16 -17.67 -10.67
C ILE A 4 -0.86 -17.23 -10.02
N LEU A 5 0.24 -17.95 -10.28
CA LEU A 5 1.56 -17.57 -9.77
C LEU A 5 2.03 -16.22 -10.36
N ALA A 6 1.76 -15.97 -11.64
CA ALA A 6 2.05 -14.69 -12.29
C ALA A 6 1.22 -13.56 -11.67
N ALA A 7 -0.09 -13.77 -11.48
CA ALA A 7 -0.96 -12.79 -10.82
C ALA A 7 -0.55 -12.51 -9.37
N ARG A 8 -0.09 -13.52 -8.61
CA ARG A 8 0.46 -13.31 -7.26
C ARG A 8 1.73 -12.47 -7.27
N LEU A 9 2.64 -12.73 -8.21
CA LEU A 9 3.86 -11.93 -8.33
C LEU A 9 3.54 -10.46 -8.63
N GLU A 10 2.58 -10.21 -9.52
CA GLU A 10 2.10 -8.86 -9.83
C GLU A 10 1.53 -8.18 -8.58
N ILE A 11 0.64 -8.83 -7.83
CA ILE A 11 0.08 -8.26 -6.59
C ILE A 11 1.18 -7.99 -5.56
N THR A 12 2.18 -8.88 -5.42
CA THR A 12 3.32 -8.64 -4.52
C THR A 12 4.09 -7.37 -4.90
N GLN A 13 4.29 -7.14 -6.20
CA GLN A 13 4.94 -5.93 -6.70
C GLN A 13 4.08 -4.68 -6.44
N GLU A 14 2.76 -4.77 -6.67
CA GLU A 14 1.81 -3.70 -6.39
C GLU A 14 1.80 -3.33 -4.89
N ILE A 15 1.73 -4.32 -3.99
CA ILE A 15 1.81 -4.11 -2.53
C ILE A 15 3.13 -3.43 -2.16
N SER A 16 4.24 -3.89 -2.75
CA SER A 16 5.56 -3.31 -2.49
C SER A 16 5.63 -1.84 -2.91
N ALA A 17 5.06 -1.50 -4.07
CA ALA A 17 5.01 -0.14 -4.57
C ALA A 17 4.14 0.77 -3.68
N ALA A 18 2.92 0.33 -3.34
CA ALA A 18 2.02 1.07 -2.45
C ALA A 18 2.62 1.26 -1.05
N THR A 19 3.31 0.25 -0.52
CA THR A 19 4.02 0.34 0.76
C THR A 19 5.19 1.32 0.71
N ALA A 20 5.97 1.33 -0.37
CA ALA A 20 7.07 2.27 -0.55
C ALA A 20 6.56 3.72 -0.58
N GLU A 21 5.45 3.97 -1.28
CA GLU A 21 4.81 5.30 -1.30
C GLU A 21 4.24 5.68 0.06
N HIS A 22 3.58 4.76 0.76
CA HIS A 22 3.10 4.96 2.13
C HIS A 22 4.24 5.40 3.07
N LEU A 23 5.39 4.73 3.00
CA LEU A 23 6.59 5.09 3.79
C LEU A 23 7.12 6.48 3.42
N ARG A 24 7.21 6.80 2.12
CA ARG A 24 7.66 8.11 1.64
C ARG A 24 6.74 9.23 2.14
N LEU A 25 5.42 9.04 2.08
CA LEU A 25 4.42 9.98 2.58
C LEU A 25 4.49 10.14 4.10
N THR A 26 4.64 9.03 4.84
CA THR A 26 4.83 9.05 6.30
C THR A 26 6.06 9.89 6.67
N GLN A 27 7.20 9.65 6.03
CA GLN A 27 8.43 10.41 6.28
C GLN A 27 8.25 11.90 5.98
N ARG A 28 7.57 12.24 4.87
CA ARG A 28 7.32 13.65 4.51
C ARG A 28 6.41 14.34 5.52
N LEU A 29 5.34 13.66 5.99
CA LEU A 29 4.45 14.16 7.04
C LEU A 29 5.20 14.38 8.36
N SER A 30 6.07 13.44 8.76
CA SER A 30 6.93 13.64 9.94
C SER A 30 7.86 14.84 9.77
N GLY A 31 8.37 15.10 8.56
CA GLY A 31 9.16 16.29 8.25
C GLY A 31 8.38 17.59 8.48
N PHE A 32 7.13 17.67 8.02
CA PHE A 32 6.25 18.81 8.31
C PHE A 32 6.00 18.99 9.80
N GLU A 33 5.80 17.90 10.55
CA GLU A 33 5.58 17.97 11.99
C GLU A 33 6.79 18.55 12.74
N VAL A 34 8.01 18.22 12.32
CA VAL A 34 9.24 18.80 12.87
C VAL A 34 9.36 20.29 12.53
N LEU A 35 9.12 20.67 11.28
CA LEU A 35 9.18 22.08 10.85
C LEU A 35 8.19 22.96 11.63
N ARG A 36 6.98 22.44 11.87
CA ARG A 36 5.94 23.10 12.68
C ARG A 36 6.37 23.33 14.13
N MET A 37 7.23 22.51 14.71
CA MET A 37 7.78 22.77 16.05
C MET A 37 8.73 23.98 16.07
N GLY A 38 9.28 24.37 14.92
CA GLY A 38 10.27 25.44 14.78
C GLY A 38 9.74 26.82 14.38
N GLY A 39 8.44 26.98 14.06
CA GLY A 39 7.88 28.26 13.63
C GLY A 39 6.48 28.18 13.02
N GLU A 40 5.96 29.32 12.54
CA GLU A 40 4.60 29.45 11.99
C GLU A 40 4.39 28.56 10.75
N GLU A 41 3.37 27.70 10.82
CA GLU A 41 2.87 26.89 9.72
C GLU A 41 2.32 27.82 8.62
N THR A 42 2.85 27.70 7.39
CA THR A 42 2.28 28.43 6.27
C THR A 42 1.01 27.74 5.78
N ARG A 43 0.14 28.49 5.10
CA ARG A 43 -1.03 27.91 4.44
C ARG A 43 -0.64 26.84 3.40
N GLU A 44 0.51 27.01 2.74
CA GLU A 44 1.02 26.05 1.76
C GLU A 44 1.42 24.73 2.43
N ASP A 45 2.02 24.79 3.62
CA ASP A 45 2.36 23.60 4.42
C ASP A 45 1.08 22.87 4.86
N ALA A 46 0.07 23.59 5.33
CA ALA A 46 -1.22 23.02 5.73
C ALA A 46 -1.90 22.27 4.56
N GLU A 47 -1.94 22.89 3.38
CA GLU A 47 -2.50 22.30 2.16
C GLU A 47 -1.65 21.10 1.68
N GLY A 48 -0.32 21.17 1.81
CA GLY A 48 0.61 20.07 1.56
C GLY A 48 0.33 18.85 2.46
N MET A 49 0.27 19.06 3.77
CA MET A 49 -0.04 18.00 4.74
C MET A 49 -1.40 17.38 4.50
N ALA A 50 -2.42 18.18 4.17
CA ALA A 50 -3.76 17.66 3.89
C ALA A 50 -3.78 16.74 2.66
N ARG A 51 -3.07 17.13 1.58
CA ARG A 51 -2.90 16.30 0.38
C ARG A 51 -2.17 15.00 0.68
N ASP A 52 -1.12 15.07 1.50
CA ASP A 52 -0.31 13.90 1.86
C ASP A 52 -1.06 12.92 2.74
N ARG A 53 -1.82 13.42 3.73
CA ARG A 53 -2.71 12.57 4.55
C ARG A 53 -3.79 11.89 3.71
N ALA A 54 -4.31 12.58 2.69
CA ALA A 54 -5.26 11.96 1.76
C ALA A 54 -4.60 10.91 0.86
N ALA A 55 -3.35 11.13 0.43
CA ALA A 55 -2.60 10.15 -0.33
C ALA A 55 -2.22 8.92 0.52
N LEU A 56 -1.90 9.13 1.80
CA LEU A 56 -1.58 8.05 2.73
C LEU A 56 -2.77 7.10 2.89
N ARG A 57 -3.98 7.64 3.13
CA ARG A 57 -5.22 6.85 3.21
C ARG A 57 -5.48 6.05 1.94
N ARG A 58 -5.22 6.63 0.77
CA ARG A 58 -5.35 5.90 -0.50
C ARG A 58 -4.36 4.74 -0.61
N CYS A 59 -3.13 4.91 -0.14
CA CYS A 59 -2.16 3.81 -0.10
C CYS A 59 -2.62 2.69 0.84
N GLU A 60 -3.19 3.05 2.01
CA GLU A 60 -3.75 2.07 2.96
C GLU A 60 -4.92 1.29 2.34
N GLU A 61 -5.87 1.99 1.69
CA GLU A 61 -7.00 1.38 0.98
C GLU A 61 -6.54 0.47 -0.18
N GLU A 62 -5.51 0.88 -0.93
CA GLU A 62 -4.94 0.11 -2.02
C GLU A 62 -4.27 -1.17 -1.50
N ILE A 63 -3.46 -1.07 -0.44
CA ILE A 63 -2.81 -2.23 0.20
C ILE A 63 -3.87 -3.24 0.68
N GLU A 64 -4.94 -2.79 1.36
CA GLU A 64 -6.00 -3.68 1.86
C GLU A 64 -6.72 -4.44 0.72
N GLN A 65 -6.99 -3.75 -0.40
CA GLN A 65 -7.59 -4.37 -1.58
C GLN A 65 -6.67 -5.42 -2.21
N LEU A 66 -5.38 -5.10 -2.31
CA LEU A 66 -4.36 -6.01 -2.85
C LEU A 66 -4.15 -7.24 -1.96
N GLU A 67 -4.12 -7.07 -0.65
CA GLU A 67 -4.04 -8.17 0.33
C GLU A 67 -5.27 -9.08 0.23
N THR A 68 -6.46 -8.51 0.10
CA THR A 68 -7.70 -9.27 -0.13
C THR A 68 -7.62 -10.09 -1.42
N ARG A 69 -7.13 -9.47 -2.51
CA ARG A 69 -6.94 -10.15 -3.79
C ARG A 69 -5.88 -11.26 -3.69
N MET A 70 -4.78 -11.04 -2.97
CA MET A 70 -3.74 -12.04 -2.71
C MET A 70 -4.32 -13.27 -1.99
N ALA A 71 -5.09 -13.04 -0.91
CA ALA A 71 -5.73 -14.12 -0.16
C ALA A 71 -6.67 -14.96 -1.04
N GLY A 72 -7.36 -14.33 -1.99
CA GLY A 72 -8.18 -15.02 -2.99
C GLY A 72 -7.36 -15.95 -3.91
N LEU A 73 -6.21 -15.47 -4.40
CA LEU A 73 -5.31 -16.27 -5.23
C LEU A 73 -4.65 -17.40 -4.44
N ASP A 74 -4.29 -17.17 -3.18
CA ASP A 74 -3.75 -18.19 -2.26
C ASP A 74 -4.74 -19.33 -2.08
N ALA A 75 -6.01 -19.01 -1.79
CA ALA A 75 -7.06 -20.00 -1.66
C ALA A 75 -7.31 -20.77 -2.99
N GLU A 76 -7.16 -20.12 -4.14
CA GLU A 76 -7.27 -20.80 -5.44
C GLU A 76 -6.10 -21.76 -5.69
N LEU A 77 -4.88 -21.38 -5.34
CA LEU A 77 -3.71 -22.25 -5.43
C LEU A 77 -3.88 -23.48 -4.55
N GLU A 78 -4.31 -23.33 -3.30
CA GLU A 78 -4.55 -24.44 -2.38
C GLU A 78 -5.57 -25.43 -2.95
N ARG A 79 -6.68 -24.94 -3.51
CA ARG A 79 -7.69 -25.80 -4.16
C ARG A 79 -7.13 -26.58 -5.34
N LYS A 80 -6.31 -25.94 -6.18
CA LYS A 80 -5.72 -26.60 -7.36
C LYS A 80 -4.61 -27.58 -6.97
N ALA A 81 -3.78 -27.25 -5.98
CA ALA A 81 -2.72 -28.12 -5.49
C ALA A 81 -3.26 -29.33 -4.71
N GLY A 82 -4.35 -29.15 -3.93
CA GLY A 82 -5.01 -30.23 -3.20
C GLY A 82 -5.87 -31.15 -4.07
N GLY A 83 -6.29 -30.69 -5.26
CA GLY A 83 -7.08 -31.48 -6.22
C GLY A 83 -6.27 -32.44 -7.10
N GLU A 84 -4.94 -32.33 -7.13
CA GLU A 84 -4.05 -33.22 -7.89
C GLU A 84 -3.68 -34.51 -7.13
N GLY A 85 -4.23 -34.71 -5.92
CA GLY A 85 -3.94 -35.85 -5.03
C GLY A 85 -5.09 -36.83 -4.80
N GLN A 86 -6.17 -36.80 -5.59
CA GLN A 86 -7.31 -37.73 -5.50
C GLN A 86 -7.57 -38.48 -6.80
#